data_AF-A0A7K2YRI1-F1
#
_entry.id   AF-A0A7K2YRI1-F1
#
_cell.length_a   1.000
_cell.length_b   1.000
_cell.length_c   1.000
_cell.angle_alpha   90.00
_cell.angle_beta   90.00
_cell.angle_gamma   90.00
#
_symmetry.space_group_name_H-M   'P 1'
#
loop_
_entity.id
_entity.type
_entity.pdbx_description
1 polymer ?
#
loop_
_entity_poly.entity_id
_entity_poly.type
_entity_poly.pdbx_seq_one_letter_code
_entity_poly.pdbx_strand_id
1 'polypeptide(L)'
;MNEGSGVAATALFVEILVVGVGALSGLSILITGIWFPRGLENVPSLDGSILLGLGISLAYALGILVDRWADALLTKARHALRSQYFASDLEYAEARVKANATPSYALRAEYAKSRIRVCRGWMLNSVIISWSAIIFVARNEEIDHRLLAIIFCAVAGPLLGSAFFFAWRGMIDQGYKNTEQQAKP
;
A
#
# COMPACT_ATOMS: atom_id res chain seq x y z
N MET A 1 -7.76 -20.33 24.19
CA MET A 1 -8.54 -19.15 23.75
C MET A 1 -7.58 -17.98 23.52
N ASN A 2 -7.67 -17.35 22.34
CA ASN A 2 -7.36 -15.93 22.06
C ASN A 2 -5.93 -15.34 21.99
N GLU A 3 -4.84 -16.11 21.91
CA GLU A 3 -3.54 -15.48 21.54
C GLU A 3 -3.44 -15.19 20.03
N GLY A 4 -4.00 -16.07 19.18
CA GLY A 4 -3.92 -15.90 17.72
C GLY A 4 -4.72 -14.73 17.15
N SER A 5 -5.83 -14.34 17.80
CA SER A 5 -6.69 -13.25 17.33
C SER A 5 -6.08 -11.86 17.59
N GLY A 6 -5.34 -11.69 18.69
CA GLY A 6 -4.63 -10.46 19.01
C GLY A 6 -3.51 -10.16 18.01
N VAL A 7 -2.65 -11.16 17.73
CA VAL A 7 -1.54 -11.02 16.78
C VAL A 7 -2.03 -10.69 15.37
N ALA A 8 -3.13 -11.31 14.92
CA ALA A 8 -3.74 -11.03 13.62
C ALA A 8 -4.31 -9.59 13.52
N ALA A 9 -4.93 -9.10 14.59
CA ALA A 9 -5.45 -7.73 14.64
C ALA A 9 -4.32 -6.69 14.63
N THR A 10 -3.24 -6.94 15.39
CA THR A 10 -2.05 -6.08 15.39
C THR A 10 -1.38 -6.04 14.04
N ALA A 11 -1.22 -7.19 13.36
CA ALA A 11 -0.65 -7.23 12.02
C ALA A 11 -1.48 -6.40 11.02
N LEU A 12 -2.80 -6.55 11.05
CA LEU A 12 -3.70 -5.77 10.19
C LEU A 12 -3.60 -4.27 10.46
N PHE A 13 -3.50 -3.87 11.73
CA PHE A 13 -3.31 -2.47 12.11
C PHE A 13 -1.98 -1.91 11.59
N VAL A 14 -0.89 -2.66 11.78
CA VAL A 14 0.46 -2.27 11.30
C VAL A 14 0.48 -2.15 9.78
N GLU A 15 -0.13 -3.07 9.05
CA GLU A 15 -0.21 -3.02 7.58
C GLU A 15 -0.88 -1.73 7.09
N ILE A 16 -2.05 -1.40 7.66
CA ILE A 16 -2.80 -0.19 7.31
C ILE A 16 -2.00 1.06 7.67
N LEU A 17 -1.36 1.06 8.85
CA LEU A 17 -0.55 2.19 9.31
C LEU A 17 0.65 2.42 8.39
N VAL A 18 1.35 1.37 7.96
CA VAL A 18 2.48 1.46 7.02
C VAL A 18 2.05 2.07 5.68
N VAL A 19 0.92 1.64 5.14
CA VAL A 19 0.34 2.25 3.93
C VAL A 19 -0.04 3.72 4.19
N GLY A 20 -0.63 3.98 5.35
CA GLY A 20 -1.03 5.31 5.80
C GLY A 20 0.10 6.31 5.94
N VAL A 21 1.24 5.90 6.49
CA VAL A 21 2.43 6.74 6.65
C VAL A 21 2.98 7.15 5.29
N GLY A 22 2.98 6.26 4.30
CA GLY A 22 3.38 6.60 2.93
C GLY A 22 2.46 7.66 2.31
N ALA A 23 1.15 7.50 2.49
CA ALA A 23 0.16 8.46 2.01
C ALA A 23 0.29 9.83 2.71
N LEU A 24 0.44 9.82 4.03
CA LEU A 24 0.65 11.02 4.83
C LEU A 24 1.94 11.73 4.43
N SER A 25 3.02 11.00 4.19
CA SER A 25 4.30 11.54 3.72
C SER A 25 4.14 12.25 2.37
N GLY A 26 3.46 11.61 1.41
CA GLY A 26 3.14 12.22 0.12
C GLY A 26 2.31 13.49 0.26
N LEU A 27 1.30 13.50 1.13
CA LEU A 27 0.48 14.68 1.39
C LEU A 27 1.26 15.80 2.09
N SER A 28 2.09 15.47 3.07
CA SER A 28 2.95 16.45 3.75
C SER A 28 3.90 17.11 2.77
N ILE A 29 4.58 16.34 1.92
CA ILE A 29 5.45 16.88 0.86
C ILE A 29 4.67 17.81 -0.07
N LEU A 30 3.44 17.42 -0.46
CA LEU A 30 2.59 18.23 -1.34
C LEU A 30 2.21 19.55 -0.68
N ILE A 31 1.73 19.50 0.56
CA ILE A 31 1.31 20.68 1.33
C ILE A 31 2.50 21.63 1.48
N THR A 32 3.68 21.12 1.88
CA THR A 32 4.89 21.93 1.96
C THR A 32 5.27 22.50 0.60
N GLY A 33 5.18 21.71 -0.49
CA GLY A 33 5.51 22.17 -1.83
C GLY A 33 4.61 23.29 -2.35
N ILE A 34 3.36 23.34 -1.91
CA ILE A 34 2.40 24.39 -2.31
C ILE A 34 2.52 25.62 -1.38
N TRP A 35 2.75 25.43 -0.08
CA TRP A 35 2.62 26.50 0.94
C TRP A 35 3.97 27.10 1.38
N PHE A 36 5.10 26.45 1.12
CA PHE A 36 6.43 26.99 1.43
C PHE A 36 6.87 28.03 0.38
N PRO A 37 7.55 29.16 0.74
CA PRO A 37 8.04 29.55 2.08
C PRO A 37 7.05 30.36 2.94
N ARG A 38 5.95 30.86 2.36
CA ARG A 38 5.14 31.93 2.97
C ARG A 38 4.13 31.47 4.05
N GLY A 39 3.80 30.17 4.10
CA GLY A 39 2.71 29.67 4.94
C GLY A 39 3.10 29.13 6.31
N LEU A 40 4.38 28.87 6.57
CA LEU A 40 4.83 28.16 7.77
C LEU A 40 5.21 29.07 8.94
N GLU A 41 5.47 30.35 8.68
CA GLU A 41 5.87 31.33 9.71
C GLU A 41 4.77 31.60 10.76
N ASN A 42 3.51 31.34 10.41
CA ASN A 42 2.34 31.59 11.26
C ASN A 42 1.73 30.31 11.86
N VAL A 43 2.36 29.15 11.70
CA VAL A 43 1.84 27.90 12.28
C VAL A 43 2.19 27.88 13.76
N PRO A 44 1.20 27.88 14.68
CA PRO A 44 1.49 27.81 16.10
C PRO A 44 2.22 26.51 16.43
N SER A 45 3.23 26.59 17.30
CA SER A 45 3.93 25.43 17.80
C SER A 45 2.97 24.58 18.64
N LEU A 46 2.53 23.45 18.08
CA LEU A 46 1.79 22.44 18.82
C LEU A 46 2.75 21.54 19.60
N ASP A 47 2.28 20.98 20.72
CA ASP A 47 3.00 19.95 21.46
C ASP A 47 3.28 18.74 20.53
N GLY A 48 4.53 18.26 20.53
CA GLY A 48 4.94 17.13 19.71
C GLY A 48 4.12 15.86 19.96
N SER A 49 3.63 15.66 21.19
CA SER A 49 2.77 14.54 21.57
C SER A 49 1.39 14.62 20.91
N ILE A 50 0.83 15.84 20.81
CA ILE A 50 -0.45 16.09 20.13
C ILE A 50 -0.27 15.86 18.63
N LEU A 51 0.80 16.41 18.04
CA LEU A 51 1.12 16.19 16.63
C LEU A 51 1.30 14.71 16.30
N LEU A 52 1.98 13.96 17.17
CA LEU A 52 2.16 12.51 16.99
C LEU A 52 0.81 11.77 17.05
N GLY A 53 -0.05 12.08 18.02
CA GLY A 53 -1.37 11.47 18.14
C GLY A 53 -2.27 11.74 16.93
N LEU A 54 -2.30 12.99 16.46
CA LEU A 54 -3.02 13.39 15.24
C LEU A 54 -2.42 12.72 14.00
N GLY A 55 -1.09 12.70 13.90
CA GLY A 55 -0.36 12.09 12.79
C GLY A 55 -0.65 10.60 12.65
N ILE A 56 -0.63 9.84 13.75
CA ILE A 56 -0.97 8.40 13.75
C ILE A 56 -2.43 8.19 13.36
N SER A 57 -3.35 8.98 13.92
CA SER A 57 -4.79 8.87 13.63
C SER A 57 -5.08 9.15 12.15
N LEU A 58 -4.48 10.20 11.61
CA LEU A 58 -4.61 10.59 10.21
C LEU A 58 -3.94 9.57 9.28
N ALA A 59 -2.75 9.09 9.62
CA ALA A 59 -2.07 8.03 8.87
C ALA A 59 -2.96 6.79 8.79
N TYR A 60 -3.54 6.34 9.90
CA TYR A 60 -4.43 5.19 9.90
C TYR A 60 -5.65 5.38 8.98
N ALA A 61 -6.34 6.53 9.08
CA ALA A 61 -7.49 6.84 8.23
C ALA A 61 -7.11 6.88 6.73
N LEU A 62 -5.99 7.54 6.38
CA LEU A 62 -5.47 7.55 5.02
C LEU A 62 -5.08 6.16 4.53
N GLY A 63 -4.51 5.34 5.41
CA GLY A 63 -4.14 3.95 5.10
C GLY A 63 -5.34 3.12 4.65
N ILE A 64 -6.48 3.27 5.34
CA ILE A 64 -7.74 2.62 4.94
C ILE A 64 -8.18 3.10 3.56
N LEU A 65 -8.20 4.42 3.33
CA LEU A 65 -8.65 5.00 2.06
C LEU A 65 -7.77 4.53 0.89
N VAL A 66 -6.44 4.62 1.03
CA VAL A 66 -5.49 4.18 0.01
C VAL A 66 -5.61 2.68 -0.24
N ASP A 67 -5.76 1.86 0.80
CA ASP A 67 -5.96 0.42 0.63
C ASP A 67 -7.23 0.09 -0.18
N ARG A 68 -8.35 0.79 0.10
CA ARG A 68 -9.61 0.61 -0.63
C ARG A 68 -9.51 1.07 -2.08
N TRP A 69 -8.89 2.23 -2.32
CA TRP A 69 -8.71 2.75 -3.68
C TRP A 69 -7.80 1.84 -4.50
N ALA A 70 -6.72 1.35 -3.90
CA ALA A 70 -5.83 0.43 -4.56
C ALA A 70 -6.50 -0.92 -4.86
N ASP A 71 -7.37 -1.42 -3.97
CA ASP A 71 -8.18 -2.62 -4.25
C ASP A 71 -9.11 -2.41 -5.45
N ALA A 72 -9.80 -1.27 -5.50
CA ALA A 72 -10.69 -0.93 -6.61
C ALA A 72 -9.94 -0.86 -7.95
N LEU A 73 -8.78 -0.19 -7.97
CA LEU A 73 -7.95 -0.06 -9.17
C LEU A 73 -7.42 -1.41 -9.68
N LEU A 74 -7.05 -2.31 -8.77
CA LEU A 74 -6.49 -3.62 -9.14
C LEU A 74 -7.54 -4.72 -9.28
N THR A 75 -8.83 -4.44 -9.07
CA THR A 75 -9.89 -5.44 -9.11
C THR A 75 -9.96 -6.16 -10.46
N LYS A 76 -9.88 -5.42 -11.57
CA LYS A 76 -9.88 -6.02 -12.93
C LYS A 76 -8.67 -6.94 -13.15
N ALA A 77 -7.47 -6.48 -12.78
CA ALA A 77 -6.25 -7.28 -12.90
C ALA A 77 -6.31 -8.56 -12.04
N ARG A 78 -6.85 -8.45 -10.82
CA ARG A 78 -7.08 -9.59 -9.92
C ARG A 78 -8.03 -10.61 -10.55
N HIS A 79 -9.15 -10.16 -11.12
CA HIS A 79 -10.10 -11.06 -11.78
C HIS A 79 -9.47 -11.77 -12.99
N ALA A 80 -8.69 -11.05 -13.79
CA ALA A 80 -7.98 -11.61 -14.95
C ALA A 80 -6.91 -12.65 -14.57
N LEU A 81 -6.24 -12.49 -13.43
CA LEU A 81 -5.32 -13.49 -12.89
C LEU A 81 -6.08 -14.71 -12.39
N ARG A 82 -7.16 -14.50 -11.61
CA ARG A 82 -7.97 -15.59 -11.08
C ARG A 82 -8.55 -16.48 -12.18
N SER A 83 -9.06 -15.88 -13.25
CA SER A 83 -9.68 -16.62 -14.37
C SER A 83 -8.73 -17.53 -15.13
N GLN A 84 -7.42 -17.44 -14.90
CA GLN A 84 -6.43 -18.37 -15.47
C GLN A 84 -6.38 -19.70 -14.71
N TYR A 85 -6.85 -19.74 -13.46
CA TYR A 85 -6.78 -20.90 -12.57
C TYR A 85 -8.14 -21.47 -12.22
N PHE A 86 -9.20 -20.66 -12.24
CA PHE A 86 -10.55 -21.05 -11.85
C PHE A 86 -11.57 -20.52 -12.86
N ALA A 87 -12.49 -21.38 -13.30
CA ALA A 87 -13.53 -21.02 -14.26
C ALA A 87 -14.62 -20.13 -13.64
N SER A 88 -14.83 -20.20 -12.32
CA SER A 88 -15.86 -19.43 -11.62
C SER A 88 -15.45 -18.99 -10.21
N ASP A 89 -16.16 -17.99 -9.69
CA ASP A 89 -16.03 -17.52 -8.30
C ASP A 89 -16.35 -18.63 -7.29
N LEU A 90 -17.31 -19.50 -7.63
CA LEU A 90 -17.71 -20.63 -6.80
C LEU A 90 -16.59 -21.67 -6.69
N GLU A 91 -16.00 -22.05 -7.83
CA GLU A 91 -14.89 -23.00 -7.86
C GLU A 91 -13.68 -22.49 -7.06
N TYR A 92 -13.35 -21.20 -7.18
CA TYR A 92 -12.32 -20.59 -6.37
C TYR A 92 -12.67 -20.61 -4.87
N ALA A 93 -13.92 -20.33 -4.50
CA ALA A 93 -14.36 -20.36 -3.10
C ALA A 93 -14.25 -21.77 -2.51
N GLU A 94 -14.68 -22.80 -3.23
CA GLU A 94 -14.56 -24.21 -2.83
C GLU A 94 -13.10 -24.64 -2.68
N ALA A 95 -12.26 -24.31 -3.68
CA ALA A 95 -10.83 -24.61 -3.65
C ALA A 95 -10.16 -23.94 -2.44
N ARG A 96 -10.53 -22.70 -2.13
CA ARG A 96 -10.02 -21.98 -0.96
C ARG A 96 -10.46 -22.59 0.36
N VAL A 97 -11.69 -23.09 0.48
CA VAL A 97 -12.16 -23.80 1.67
C VAL A 97 -11.34 -25.07 1.89
N LYS A 98 -11.15 -25.88 0.83
CA LYS A 98 -10.32 -27.09 0.88
C LYS A 98 -8.88 -26.78 1.26
N ALA A 99 -8.25 -25.80 0.62
CA ALA A 99 -6.87 -25.43 0.89
C ALA A 99 -6.68 -24.91 2.33
N ASN A 100 -7.65 -24.16 2.88
CA ASN A 100 -7.61 -23.67 4.26
C ASN A 100 -7.81 -24.76 5.32
N ALA A 101 -8.27 -25.97 4.94
CA ALA A 101 -8.34 -27.09 5.88
C ALA A 101 -6.94 -27.54 6.34
N THR A 102 -5.88 -27.18 5.61
CA THR A 102 -4.48 -27.42 5.98
C THR A 102 -3.92 -26.24 6.79
N PRO A 103 -3.63 -26.38 8.10
CA PRO A 103 -3.23 -25.25 8.96
C PRO A 103 -1.96 -24.54 8.50
N SER A 104 -0.98 -25.29 8.00
CA SER A 104 0.29 -24.74 7.50
C SER A 104 0.08 -23.89 6.24
N TYR A 105 -0.91 -24.21 5.42
CA TYR A 105 -1.30 -23.40 4.26
C TYR A 105 -2.03 -22.14 4.69
N ALA A 106 -2.99 -22.25 5.60
CA ALA A 106 -3.78 -21.13 6.09
C ALA A 106 -2.88 -20.01 6.66
N LEU A 107 -1.89 -20.36 7.48
CA LEU A 107 -0.92 -19.40 8.05
C LEU A 107 -0.09 -18.70 6.95
N ARG A 108 0.39 -19.46 5.96
CA ARG A 108 1.14 -18.89 4.82
C ARG A 108 0.26 -17.97 3.97
N ALA A 109 -1.02 -18.33 3.79
CA ALA A 109 -1.97 -17.53 3.04
C ALA A 109 -2.32 -16.22 3.77
N GLU A 110 -2.39 -16.21 5.10
CA GLU A 110 -2.55 -14.98 5.89
C GLU A 110 -1.35 -14.06 5.75
N TYR A 111 -0.14 -14.61 5.88
CA TYR A 111 1.09 -13.84 5.65
C TYR A 111 1.18 -13.29 4.22
N ALA A 112 0.77 -14.06 3.21
CA ALA A 112 0.74 -13.59 1.83
C ALA A 112 -0.26 -12.43 1.64
N LYS A 113 -1.46 -12.51 2.22
CA LYS A 113 -2.46 -11.41 2.16
C LYS A 113 -1.93 -10.12 2.77
N SER A 114 -1.21 -10.23 3.88
CA SER A 114 -0.55 -9.10 4.54
C SER A 114 0.36 -8.35 3.57
N ARG A 115 1.30 -9.07 2.94
CA ARG A 115 2.25 -8.51 1.97
C ARG A 115 1.56 -7.95 0.72
N ILE A 116 0.51 -8.62 0.24
CA ILE A 116 -0.29 -8.17 -0.89
C ILE A 116 -0.92 -6.79 -0.61
N ARG A 117 -1.48 -6.57 0.59
CA ARG A 117 -2.04 -5.26 0.98
C ARG A 117 -0.98 -4.17 1.00
N VAL A 118 0.17 -4.45 1.62
CA VAL A 118 1.30 -3.50 1.66
C VAL A 118 1.77 -3.14 0.26
N CYS A 119 2.08 -4.13 -0.60
CA CYS A 119 2.53 -3.87 -1.97
C CYS A 119 1.51 -3.05 -2.77
N ARG A 120 0.23 -3.39 -2.64
CA ARG A 120 -0.85 -2.68 -3.32
C ARG A 120 -0.96 -1.22 -2.87
N GLY A 121 -0.89 -0.94 -1.57
CA GLY A 121 -0.93 0.43 -1.05
C GLY A 121 0.30 1.22 -1.49
N TRP A 122 1.49 0.61 -1.44
CA TRP A 122 2.74 1.24 -1.84
C TRP A 122 2.85 1.51 -3.35
N MET A 123 2.15 0.75 -4.18
CA MET A 123 1.99 1.06 -5.61
C MET A 123 1.38 2.47 -5.80
N LEU A 124 0.31 2.80 -5.06
CA LEU A 124 -0.31 4.13 -5.13
C LEU A 124 0.52 5.20 -4.43
N ASN A 125 1.07 4.89 -3.24
CA ASN A 125 1.91 5.84 -2.53
C ASN A 125 3.14 6.24 -3.35
N SER A 126 3.72 5.33 -4.13
CA SER A 126 4.86 5.66 -5.01
C SER A 126 4.49 6.74 -6.02
N VAL A 127 3.28 6.69 -6.59
CA VAL A 127 2.77 7.71 -7.51
C VAL A 127 2.51 9.03 -6.78
N ILE A 128 1.82 8.99 -5.63
CA ILE A 128 1.51 10.19 -4.84
C ILE A 128 2.80 10.89 -4.41
N ILE A 129 3.72 10.18 -3.77
CA ILE A 129 5.00 10.72 -3.31
C ILE A 129 5.80 11.30 -4.46
N SER A 130 5.85 10.61 -5.61
CA SER A 130 6.55 11.10 -6.79
C SER A 130 5.99 12.41 -7.31
N TRP A 131 4.67 12.52 -7.45
CA TRP A 131 4.02 13.75 -7.92
C TRP A 131 4.18 14.88 -6.91
N SER A 132 4.00 14.60 -5.62
CA SER A 132 4.24 15.57 -4.54
C SER A 132 5.68 16.09 -4.56
N ALA A 133 6.66 15.19 -4.73
CA ALA A 133 8.06 15.55 -4.78
C ALA A 133 8.39 16.39 -6.03
N ILE A 134 7.84 16.05 -7.20
CA ILE A 134 7.99 16.86 -8.42
C ILE A 134 7.46 18.27 -8.20
N ILE A 135 6.25 18.40 -7.63
CA ILE A 135 5.64 19.70 -7.34
C ILE A 135 6.50 20.48 -6.35
N PHE A 136 6.93 19.84 -5.25
CA PHE A 136 7.82 20.43 -4.27
C PHE A 136 9.10 20.95 -4.92
N VAL A 137 9.81 20.13 -5.69
CA VAL A 137 11.07 20.51 -6.33
C VAL A 137 10.85 21.62 -7.36
N ALA A 138 9.77 21.55 -8.15
CA ALA A 138 9.46 22.58 -9.15
C ALA A 138 9.17 23.95 -8.53
N ARG A 139 8.58 23.97 -7.32
CA ARG A 139 8.19 25.19 -6.61
C ARG A 139 9.30 25.82 -5.77
N ASN A 140 10.33 25.05 -5.42
CA ASN A 140 11.45 25.52 -4.61
C ASN A 140 12.65 25.88 -5.51
N GLU A 141 12.91 27.18 -5.65
CA GLU A 141 13.99 27.70 -6.52
C GLU A 141 15.39 27.53 -5.92
N GLU A 142 15.48 27.33 -4.60
CA GLU A 142 16.74 27.15 -3.86
C GLU A 142 17.38 25.76 -4.04
N ILE A 143 16.69 24.82 -4.70
CA ILE A 143 17.21 23.47 -4.92
C ILE A 143 18.22 23.46 -6.05
N ASP A 144 19.48 23.20 -5.70
CA ASP A 144 20.54 22.93 -6.67
C ASP A 144 20.19 21.75 -7.58
N HIS A 145 20.53 21.86 -8.86
CA HIS A 145 20.25 20.84 -9.88
C HIS A 145 18.77 20.43 -9.99
N ARG A 146 17.84 21.37 -9.80
CA ARG A 146 16.37 21.18 -9.84
C ARG A 146 15.87 20.26 -10.96
N LEU A 147 16.37 20.41 -12.18
CA LEU A 147 15.97 19.56 -13.32
C LEU A 147 16.31 18.09 -13.10
N LEU A 148 17.52 17.80 -12.57
CA LEU A 148 17.95 16.43 -12.28
C LEU A 148 17.10 15.82 -11.17
N ALA A 149 16.76 16.61 -10.14
CA ALA A 149 15.86 16.16 -9.07
C ALA A 149 14.44 15.85 -9.60
N ILE A 150 13.88 16.68 -10.49
CA ILE A 150 12.58 16.40 -11.13
C ILE A 150 12.64 15.12 -11.95
N ILE A 151 13.68 14.95 -12.77
CA ILE A 151 13.87 13.73 -13.59
C ILE A 151 13.99 12.51 -12.67
N PHE A 152 14.78 12.61 -11.60
CA PHE A 152 14.93 11.55 -10.62
C PHE A 152 13.59 11.15 -10.00
N CYS A 153 12.80 12.11 -9.51
CA CYS A 153 11.47 11.83 -8.96
C CYS A 153 10.55 11.19 -10.01
N ALA A 154 10.52 11.76 -11.23
CA ALA A 154 9.69 11.28 -12.34
C ALA A 154 10.03 9.87 -12.82
N VAL A 155 11.26 9.40 -12.60
CA VAL A 155 11.69 8.03 -12.93
C VAL A 155 11.52 7.10 -11.72
N ALA A 156 11.97 7.52 -10.54
CA ALA A 156 11.97 6.71 -9.33
C ALA A 156 10.56 6.31 -8.89
N GLY A 157 9.59 7.24 -8.96
CA GLY A 157 8.20 6.97 -8.61
C GLY A 157 7.56 5.84 -9.41
N PRO A 158 7.49 5.96 -10.76
CA PRO A 158 6.98 4.90 -11.62
C PRO A 158 7.77 3.59 -11.52
N LEU A 159 9.09 3.66 -11.33
CA LEU A 159 9.92 2.46 -11.14
C LEU A 159 9.53 1.70 -9.87
N LEU A 160 9.41 2.41 -8.74
CA LEU A 160 8.95 1.83 -7.47
C LEU A 160 7.52 1.31 -7.57
N GLY A 161 6.61 2.11 -8.14
CA GLY A 161 5.22 1.70 -8.35
C GLY A 161 5.11 0.43 -9.19
N SER A 162 5.91 0.33 -10.26
CA SER A 162 5.99 -0.86 -11.10
C SER A 162 6.55 -2.06 -10.35
N ALA A 163 7.62 -1.88 -9.56
CA ALA A 163 8.18 -2.95 -8.73
C ALA A 163 7.14 -3.50 -7.73
N PHE A 164 6.38 -2.63 -7.08
CA PHE A 164 5.28 -3.03 -6.20
C PHE A 164 4.15 -3.73 -6.94
N PHE A 165 3.81 -3.28 -8.15
CA PHE A 165 2.81 -3.94 -9.00
C PHE A 165 3.26 -5.36 -9.40
N PHE A 166 4.50 -5.54 -9.84
CA PHE A 166 5.03 -6.86 -10.21
C PHE A 166 5.11 -7.79 -9.00
N ALA A 167 5.54 -7.29 -7.84
CA ALA A 167 5.54 -8.05 -6.60
C ALA A 167 4.11 -8.46 -6.19
N TRP A 168 3.15 -7.54 -6.25
CA TRP A 168 1.74 -7.82 -6.01
C TRP A 168 1.20 -8.90 -6.95
N ARG A 169 1.44 -8.76 -8.25
CA ARG A 169 0.99 -9.71 -9.27
C ARG A 169 1.58 -11.10 -9.02
N GLY A 170 2.89 -11.19 -8.79
CA GLY A 170 3.57 -12.46 -8.53
C GLY A 170 3.05 -13.17 -7.28
N MET A 171 2.76 -12.44 -6.21
CA MET A 171 2.19 -13.03 -4.98
C MET A 171 0.75 -13.52 -5.17
N ILE A 172 -0.07 -12.77 -5.92
CA ILE A 172 -1.45 -13.17 -6.24
C ILE A 172 -1.45 -14.43 -7.12
N ASP A 173 -0.63 -14.45 -8.16
CA ASP A 173 -0.48 -15.56 -9.10
C ASP A 173 -0.05 -16.85 -8.39
N GLN A 174 1.02 -16.76 -7.59
CA GLN A 174 1.49 -17.86 -6.77
C GLN A 174 0.43 -18.32 -5.75
N GLY A 175 -0.35 -17.38 -5.20
CA GLY A 175 -1.47 -17.67 -4.32
C GLY A 175 -2.55 -18.52 -5.01
N TYR A 176 -2.96 -18.15 -6.22
CA TYR A 176 -3.94 -18.92 -7.00
C TYR A 176 -3.41 -20.30 -7.38
N LYS A 177 -2.18 -20.37 -7.88
CA LYS A 177 -1.51 -21.65 -8.21
C LYS A 177 -1.44 -22.58 -7.00
N ASN A 178 -1.06 -22.06 -5.83
CA ASN A 178 -0.98 -22.88 -4.62
C ASN A 178 -2.37 -23.33 -4.16
N THR A 179 -3.39 -22.46 -4.20
CA THR A 179 -4.76 -22.85 -3.86
C THR A 179 -5.28 -23.95 -4.78
N GLU A 180 -5.02 -23.84 -6.09
CA GLU A 180 -5.41 -24.87 -7.07
C GLU A 180 -4.73 -26.21 -6.76
N GLN A 181 -3.42 -26.20 -6.47
CA GLN A 181 -2.66 -27.41 -6.13
C GLN A 181 -3.14 -28.08 -4.85
N GLN A 182 -3.46 -27.30 -3.81
CA GLN A 182 -3.93 -27.81 -2.52
C GLN A 182 -5.40 -28.26 -2.54
N ALA A 183 -6.16 -27.87 -3.57
CA ALA A 183 -7.56 -28.25 -3.74
C ALA A 183 -7.75 -29.51 -4.60
N LYS A 184 -6.69 -29.99 -5.28
CA LYS A 184 -6.69 -31.25 -6.03
C LYS A 184 -6.76 -32.43 -5.04
N PRO A 185 -7.54 -33.47 -5.37
CA PRO A 185 -7.70 -34.66 -4.53
C PRO A 185 -6.40 -35.46 -4.38
#